data_AF-A0A7M1KFK6-F1
#
_entry.id   AF-A0A7M1KFK6-F1
#
_cell.length_a   1.000
_cell.length_b   1.000
_cell.length_c   1.000
_cell.angle_alpha   90.00
_cell.angle_beta   90.00
_cell.angle_gamma   90.00
#
_symmetry.space_group_name_H-M   'P 1'
#
loop_
_entity.id
_entity.type
_entity.pdbx_description
1 polymer ?
#
loop_
_entity_poly.entity_id
_entity_poly.type
_entity_poly.pdbx_seq_one_letter_code
_entity_poly.pdbx_strand_id
1 'polypeptide(L)'
;MTQQLPPRRFTPCTETATDYPVLLIDSDAPLLDLHACLRERLNAALEHLNLIACSSLPDFAERDLNNIANTARILVQDVSDVFRVIEHRGFDKTSAS
;
A
#
# COMPACT_ATOMS: atom_id res chain seq x y z
N MET A 1 10.87 30.96 14.17
CA MET A 1 10.06 30.63 12.99
C MET A 1 10.48 29.24 12.52
N THR A 2 9.70 28.22 12.81
CA THR A 2 9.90 26.89 12.24
C THR A 2 9.45 26.96 10.78
N GLN A 3 10.40 26.95 9.84
CA GLN A 3 10.06 26.75 8.43
C GLN A 3 9.47 25.35 8.30
N GLN A 4 8.14 25.24 8.24
CA GLN A 4 7.49 24.04 7.74
C GLN A 4 7.98 23.87 6.31
N LEU A 5 8.91 22.92 6.11
CA LEU A 5 9.20 22.46 4.77
C LEU A 5 7.88 22.00 4.13
N PRO A 6 7.65 22.30 2.85
CA PRO A 6 6.46 21.80 2.18
C PRO A 6 6.40 20.28 2.37
N PRO A 7 5.21 19.69 2.63
CA PRO A 7 5.07 18.25 2.67
C PRO A 7 5.73 17.66 1.43
N ARG A 8 6.56 16.64 1.59
CA ARG A 8 7.17 15.97 0.43
C ARG A 8 6.02 15.42 -0.41
N ARG A 9 5.80 16.02 -1.59
CA ARG A 9 4.78 15.59 -2.56
C ARG A 9 4.80 14.08 -2.82
N PHE A 10 5.98 13.47 -2.78
CA PHE A 10 6.15 12.03 -2.98
C PHE A 10 6.55 11.33 -1.68
N THR A 11 5.73 10.38 -1.25
CA THR A 11 5.98 9.51 -0.11
C THR A 11 6.46 8.14 -0.62
N PRO A 12 7.60 7.61 -0.15
CA PRO A 12 8.05 6.29 -0.57
C PRO A 12 7.14 5.19 -0.03
N CYS A 13 6.92 4.14 -0.81
CA CYS A 13 6.33 2.91 -0.28
C CYS A 13 7.28 2.26 0.74
N THR A 14 6.72 1.57 1.74
CA THR A 14 7.48 0.91 2.82
C THR A 14 8.35 -0.21 2.28
N GLU A 15 7.87 -0.95 1.27
CA GLU A 15 8.67 -1.95 0.60
C GLU A 15 9.61 -1.33 -0.43
N THR A 16 10.90 -1.43 -0.14
CA THR A 16 11.97 -1.00 -1.04
C THR A 16 12.98 -2.13 -1.18
N ALA A 17 13.28 -2.51 -2.41
CA ALA A 17 14.30 -3.53 -2.68
C ALA A 17 15.74 -3.00 -2.48
N THR A 18 15.89 -1.69 -2.34
CA THR A 18 17.16 -0.98 -2.21
C THR A 18 16.99 0.24 -1.30
N ASP A 19 18.09 0.82 -0.84
CA ASP A 19 18.09 2.07 -0.05
C ASP A 19 17.54 3.29 -0.83
N TYR A 20 17.30 3.14 -2.14
CA TYR A 20 16.72 4.16 -3.00
C TYR A 20 15.29 3.78 -3.40
N PRO A 21 14.25 4.35 -2.75
CA PRO A 21 12.86 4.08 -3.11
C PRO A 21 12.56 4.61 -4.52
N VAL A 22 12.14 3.72 -5.40
CA VAL A 22 11.70 4.07 -6.77
C VAL A 22 10.18 4.04 -6.91
N LEU A 23 9.47 3.35 -6.02
CA LEU A 23 8.01 3.37 -5.93
C LEU A 23 7.60 4.43 -4.92
N LEU A 24 6.87 5.42 -5.43
CA LEU A 24 6.48 6.62 -4.70
C LEU A 24 4.98 6.86 -4.88
N ILE A 25 4.33 7.32 -3.81
CA ILE A 25 2.94 7.75 -3.78
C ILE A 25 2.93 9.27 -3.91
N ASP A 26 2.22 9.81 -4.91
CA ASP A 26 1.96 11.25 -5.01
C ASP A 26 0.93 11.64 -3.94
N SER A 27 1.42 12.16 -2.82
CA SER A 27 0.62 12.60 -1.68
C SER A 27 -0.31 13.77 -2.03
N ASP A 28 -0.02 14.53 -3.09
CA ASP A 28 -0.87 15.63 -3.55
C ASP A 28 -1.95 15.19 -4.55
N ALA A 29 -1.94 13.92 -5.01
CA ALA A 29 -2.95 13.39 -5.93
C ALA A 29 -4.38 13.55 -5.38
N PRO A 30 -5.43 13.63 -6.21
CA PRO A 30 -6.80 13.70 -5.72
C PRO A 30 -7.14 12.55 -4.77
N LEU A 31 -7.86 12.84 -3.66
CA LEU A 31 -8.26 11.81 -2.69
C LEU A 31 -9.05 10.67 -3.34
N LEU A 32 -9.83 10.99 -4.38
CA LEU A 32 -10.56 9.99 -5.16
C LEU A 32 -9.61 9.01 -5.84
N ASP A 33 -8.52 9.49 -6.42
CA ASP A 33 -7.54 8.66 -7.13
C ASP A 33 -6.72 7.81 -6.14
N LEU A 34 -6.35 8.39 -5.00
CA LEU A 34 -5.71 7.66 -3.90
C LEU A 34 -6.62 6.53 -3.38
N HIS A 35 -7.90 6.83 -3.16
CA HIS A 35 -8.88 5.83 -2.73
C HIS A 35 -9.12 4.76 -3.81
N ALA A 36 -9.17 5.14 -5.08
CA ALA A 36 -9.30 4.19 -6.19
C ALA A 36 -8.11 3.23 -6.26
N CYS A 37 -6.89 3.76 -6.10
CA CYS A 37 -5.66 2.97 -6.01
C CYS A 37 -5.68 2.00 -4.83
N LEU A 38 -6.03 2.49 -3.63
CA LEU A 38 -6.19 1.66 -2.44
C LEU A 38 -7.18 0.52 -2.66
N ARG A 39 -8.35 0.84 -3.23
CA ARG A 39 -9.40 -0.14 -3.53
C ARG A 39 -8.92 -1.20 -4.52
N GLU A 40 -8.21 -0.81 -5.58
CA GLU A 40 -7.66 -1.74 -6.55
C GLU A 40 -6.70 -2.74 -5.89
N ARG A 41 -5.77 -2.27 -5.06
CA ARG A 41 -4.80 -3.14 -4.38
C ARG A 41 -5.43 -4.03 -3.31
N LEU A 42 -6.41 -3.52 -2.58
CA LEU A 42 -7.17 -4.32 -1.62
C LEU A 42 -7.95 -5.43 -2.33
N ASN A 43 -8.60 -5.13 -3.45
CA ASN A 43 -9.33 -6.12 -4.23
C ASN A 43 -8.39 -7.19 -4.79
N ALA A 44 -7.22 -6.79 -5.31
CA ALA A 44 -6.22 -7.74 -5.78
C ALA A 44 -5.72 -8.67 -4.65
N ALA A 45 -5.50 -8.14 -3.44
CA ALA A 45 -5.13 -8.95 -2.28
C ALA A 45 -6.23 -9.96 -1.92
N LEU A 46 -7.49 -9.51 -1.90
CA LEU A 46 -8.64 -10.36 -1.60
C LEU A 46 -8.85 -11.44 -2.65
N GLU A 47 -8.75 -11.10 -3.94
CA GLU A 47 -8.86 -12.07 -5.04
C GLU A 47 -7.74 -13.11 -4.98
N HIS A 48 -6.50 -12.68 -4.74
CA HIS A 48 -5.36 -13.57 -4.55
C HIS A 48 -5.58 -14.54 -3.39
N LEU A 49 -6.00 -14.04 -2.22
CA LEU A 49 -6.28 -14.90 -1.05
C LEU A 49 -7.46 -15.85 -1.29
N ASN A 50 -8.51 -15.40 -1.98
CA ASN A 50 -9.65 -16.25 -2.33
C ASN A 50 -9.24 -17.39 -3.26
N LEU A 51 -8.42 -17.11 -4.27
CA LEU A 51 -7.89 -18.15 -5.18
C LEU A 51 -7.15 -19.24 -4.41
N ILE A 52 -6.36 -18.87 -3.40
CA ILE A 52 -5.63 -19.82 -2.56
C ILE A 52 -6.56 -20.59 -1.63
N ALA A 53 -7.52 -19.92 -0.99
CA ALA A 53 -8.48 -20.57 -0.09
C ALA A 53 -9.37 -21.59 -0.82
N CYS A 54 -9.69 -21.37 -2.10
CA CYS A 54 -10.48 -22.29 -2.92
C CYS A 54 -9.64 -23.37 -3.63
N SER A 55 -8.31 -23.28 -3.58
CA SER A 55 -7.43 -24.27 -4.20
C SER A 55 -7.25 -25.47 -3.26
N SER A 56 -7.36 -26.69 -3.80
CA SER A 56 -6.89 -27.88 -3.09
C SER A 56 -5.36 -27.82 -3.07
N LEU A 57 -4.74 -27.82 -1.89
CA LEU A 57 -3.28 -27.72 -1.75
C LEU A 57 -2.59 -29.07 -1.40
N PRO A 58 -2.94 -30.25 -1.96
CA PRO A 58 -2.30 -31.50 -1.56
C PRO A 58 -0.82 -31.60 -1.97
N ASP A 59 -0.35 -30.79 -2.94
CA ASP A 59 1.03 -30.87 -3.49
C ASP A 59 1.79 -29.53 -3.49
N PHE A 60 1.41 -28.55 -2.67
CA PHE A 60 2.15 -27.28 -2.64
C PHE A 60 3.54 -27.46 -2.06
N ALA A 61 4.58 -27.16 -2.85
CA ALA A 61 5.92 -27.06 -2.32
C ALA A 61 6.00 -25.84 -1.37
N GLU A 62 6.82 -25.92 -0.32
CA GLU A 62 7.04 -24.81 0.63
C GLU A 62 7.37 -23.48 -0.09
N ARG A 63 8.07 -23.56 -1.23
CA ARG A 63 8.39 -22.41 -2.10
C ARG A 63 7.13 -21.70 -2.62
N ASP A 64 6.09 -22.44 -2.95
CA ASP A 64 4.86 -21.88 -3.52
C ASP A 64 4.04 -21.16 -2.43
N LEU A 65 4.02 -21.70 -1.21
CA LEU A 65 3.43 -21.03 -0.04
C LEU A 65 4.15 -19.73 0.31
N ASN A 66 5.48 -19.74 0.29
CA ASN A 66 6.28 -18.52 0.53
C ASN A 66 6.03 -17.44 -0.53
N ASN A 67 5.92 -17.83 -1.79
CA ASN A 67 5.59 -16.89 -2.88
C ASN A 67 4.18 -16.31 -2.71
N ILE A 68 3.19 -17.15 -2.41
CA ILE A 68 1.81 -16.71 -2.15
C ILE A 68 1.76 -15.71 -1.00
N ALA A 69 2.39 -16.05 0.13
CA ALA A 69 2.40 -15.22 1.31
C ALA A 69 3.10 -13.89 1.05
N ASN A 70 4.24 -13.91 0.34
CA ASN A 70 4.96 -12.69 0.00
C ASN A 70 4.16 -11.78 -0.94
N THR A 71 3.48 -12.33 -1.96
CA THR A 71 2.60 -11.54 -2.84
C THR A 71 1.45 -10.91 -2.06
N ALA A 72 0.79 -11.66 -1.18
CA ALA A 72 -0.27 -11.12 -0.33
C ALA A 72 0.26 -10.00 0.59
N ARG A 73 1.44 -10.21 1.18
CA ARG A 73 2.12 -9.23 2.04
C ARG A 73 2.39 -7.91 1.30
N ILE A 74 2.91 -7.98 0.07
CA ILE A 74 3.17 -6.80 -0.78
C ILE A 74 1.88 -6.02 -1.04
N LEU A 75 0.81 -6.70 -1.47
CA LEU A 75 -0.46 -6.04 -1.79
C LEU A 75 -1.10 -5.38 -0.56
N VAL A 76 -1.02 -6.02 0.60
CA VAL A 76 -1.50 -5.44 1.87
C VAL A 76 -0.61 -4.26 2.30
N GLN A 77 0.70 -4.33 2.05
CA GLN A 77 1.61 -3.22 2.34
C GLN A 77 1.30 -2.00 1.47
N ASP A 78 1.05 -2.20 0.17
CA ASP A 78 0.62 -1.14 -0.75
C ASP A 78 -0.66 -0.46 -0.22
N VAL A 79 -1.64 -1.24 0.22
CA VAL A 79 -2.88 -0.72 0.83
C VAL A 79 -2.56 0.11 2.06
N SER A 80 -1.69 -0.38 2.95
CA SER A 80 -1.31 0.34 4.17
C SER A 80 -0.62 1.66 3.86
N ASP A 81 0.28 1.69 2.88
CA ASP A 81 1.04 2.88 2.51
C ASP A 81 0.12 3.97 1.93
N VAL A 82 -0.78 3.60 1.02
CA VAL A 82 -1.76 4.55 0.45
C VAL A 82 -2.75 5.02 1.53
N PHE A 83 -3.19 4.12 2.41
CA PHE A 83 -4.09 4.47 3.51
C PHE A 83 -3.47 5.51 4.44
N ARG A 84 -2.20 5.35 4.82
CA ARG A 84 -1.46 6.32 5.66
C ARG A 84 -1.40 7.71 5.03
N VAL A 85 -1.20 7.80 3.71
CA VAL A 85 -1.21 9.09 2.99
C VAL A 85 -2.60 9.75 3.06
N ILE A 86 -3.67 8.96 2.89
CA ILE A 86 -5.05 9.44 3.02
C ILE A 86 -5.33 9.91 4.45
N GLU A 87 -4.95 9.12 5.45
CA GLU A 87 -5.10 9.45 6.87
C GLU A 87 -4.38 10.73 7.23
N HIS A 88 -3.11 10.89 6.83
CA HIS A 88 -2.34 12.09 7.11
C HIS A 88 -3.04 13.35 6.59
N ARG A 89 -3.56 13.30 5.35
CA ARG A 89 -4.33 14.41 4.77
C ARG A 89 -5.69 14.64 5.43
N GLY A 90 -6.29 13.60 6.02
CA GLY A 90 -7.51 13.71 6.80
C GLY A 90 -7.27 14.38 8.15
N PHE A 91 -6.23 13.96 8.87
CA PHE A 91 -5.89 14.47 10.20
C PHE A 91 -5.30 15.88 10.17
N ASP A 92 -4.51 16.22 9.15
CA ASP A 92 -3.96 17.58 8.98
C ASP A 92 -5.10 18.62 8.86
N LYS A 93 -6.19 18.27 8.17
CA LYS A 93 -7.37 19.16 8.05
C LYS A 93 -8.08 19.38 9.39
N THR A 94 -8.11 18.38 10.27
CA THR A 94 -8.75 18.51 11.60
C THR A 94 -7.92 19.36 12.55
N SER A 95 -6.59 19.38 12.40
CA SER A 95 -5.69 20.18 13.26
C SER A 95 -5.66 21.68 12.91
N ALA A 96 -6.18 22.05 11.74
CA ALA A 96 -6.20 23.42 11.22
C ALA A 96 -7.57 24.12 11.36
N SER A 97 -8.55 23.48 11.99
CA SER A 97 -9.91 24.01 12.24
C SER A 97 -10.10 24.33 13.72
#